data_AF-A0A1E4MK48-F1
#
_entry.id   AF-A0A1E4MK48-F1
#
_cell.length_a   1.000
_cell.length_b   1.000
_cell.length_c   1.000
_cell.angle_alpha   90.00
_cell.angle_beta   90.00
_cell.angle_gamma   90.00
#
_symmetry.space_group_name_H-M   'P 1'
#
loop_
_entity.id
_entity.type
_entity.pdbx_description
1 polymer ?
#
loop_
_entity_poly.entity_id
_entity_poly.type
_entity_poly.pdbx_seq_one_letter_code
_entity_poly.pdbx_strand_id
1 'polypeptide(L)'
;MLLLGGLAAFSAYFAMYAFRKPIAAATFGDVGLHPLGLDYKSALLIAQVMGYAVSKLIGIKVIAEFGRTGRARAIAALIGASWLALVGFALLPPVWGLPCLFLNGLPLGMIWGLVFSYVEGRRVSELLGAMLCASFILSSGMVKSVATLLMQQGVTERWMPAATGVLFVPVLLVALGMLERLPPPSPEDEAERTARVPMSKADRAAFMRDHGVTMALLVSGYILLTAFRDFRDNFAAELWNALGYAGSAAIFSQSELPVAVIALAGLGALMLVRDNLRALIAMHGLILLGAAALGLGTLAFRVGLIGPLAWMIVTGAGVYLAYTPFNAMLFDRMIAALGRAGNAGFLIYVADASGYVGSVALLVWRNLAAPHMDWLRFTTDCAYAASLAVAVLTCCSAMTFVQRARRRHEASYA
;
A
#
# COMPACT_ATOMS: atom_id res chain seq x y z
N MET A 1 14.87 -10.56 20.57
CA MET A 1 14.70 -9.08 20.42
C MET A 1 14.29 -8.66 19.01
N LEU A 2 14.88 -9.19 17.94
CA LEU A 2 14.49 -8.83 16.55
C LEU A 2 13.02 -9.13 16.23
N LEU A 3 12.51 -10.30 16.62
CA LEU A 3 11.09 -10.65 16.49
C LEU A 3 10.17 -9.72 17.28
N LEU A 4 10.59 -9.27 18.47
CA LEU A 4 9.84 -8.31 19.28
C LEU A 4 9.78 -6.93 18.61
N GLY A 5 10.88 -6.48 17.99
CA GLY A 5 10.91 -5.24 17.22
C GLY A 5 10.02 -5.29 15.98
N GLY A 6 10.06 -6.40 15.24
CA GLY A 6 9.16 -6.64 14.10
C GLY A 6 7.70 -6.70 14.52
N LEU A 7 7.38 -7.41 15.60
CA LEU A 7 6.02 -7.48 16.13
C LEU A 7 5.53 -6.12 16.64
N ALA A 8 6.39 -5.35 17.32
CA ALA A 8 6.05 -4.01 17.78
C ALA A 8 5.83 -3.04 16.62
N ALA A 9 6.68 -3.07 15.58
CA ALA A 9 6.50 -2.26 14.38
C ALA A 9 5.22 -2.66 13.63
N PHE A 10 4.97 -3.96 13.47
CA PHE A 10 3.73 -4.50 12.92
C PHE A 10 2.52 -4.00 13.71
N SER A 11 2.56 -4.10 15.04
CA SER A 11 1.42 -3.76 15.92
C SER A 11 1.15 -2.25 15.95
N ALA A 12 2.20 -1.42 15.94
CA ALA A 12 2.08 0.03 15.88
C ALA A 12 1.43 0.47 14.55
N TYR A 13 1.91 -0.07 13.43
CA TYR A 13 1.35 0.24 12.12
C TYR A 13 -0.07 -0.34 11.97
N PHE A 14 -0.30 -1.52 12.52
CA PHE A 14 -1.61 -2.17 12.53
C PHE A 14 -2.65 -1.36 13.30
N ALA A 15 -2.29 -0.85 14.48
CA ALA A 15 -3.16 0.02 15.27
C ALA A 15 -3.39 1.38 14.58
N MET A 16 -2.38 1.95 13.92
CA MET A 16 -2.54 3.20 13.17
C MET A 16 -3.60 3.09 12.06
N TYR A 17 -3.74 1.92 11.42
CA TYR A 17 -4.74 1.72 10.36
C TYR A 17 -6.18 1.93 10.83
N ALA A 18 -6.46 1.79 12.14
CA ALA A 18 -7.76 2.09 12.74
C ALA A 18 -8.12 3.58 12.71
N PHE A 19 -7.16 4.47 12.44
CA PHE A 19 -7.41 5.91 12.27
C PHE A 19 -7.54 6.31 10.79
N ARG A 20 -7.39 5.34 9.87
CA ARG A 20 -7.39 5.57 8.42
C ARG A 20 -8.53 4.88 7.71
N LYS A 21 -8.58 3.55 7.83
CA LYS A 21 -9.38 2.67 6.97
C LYS A 21 -10.83 2.40 7.41
N PRO A 22 -11.25 2.62 8.67
CA PRO A 22 -12.66 2.42 9.04
C PRO A 22 -13.65 3.17 8.16
N ILE A 23 -13.30 4.37 7.66
CA ILE A 23 -14.18 5.15 6.78
C ILE A 23 -14.63 4.39 5.52
N ALA A 24 -13.82 3.44 5.05
CA ALA A 24 -14.15 2.61 3.89
C ALA A 24 -15.17 1.50 4.17
N ALA A 25 -15.51 1.25 5.45
CA ALA A 25 -16.58 0.32 5.83
C ALA A 25 -17.98 0.91 5.65
N ALA A 26 -18.11 2.24 5.69
CA ALA A 26 -19.34 2.96 5.44
C ALA A 26 -19.54 3.27 3.95
N THR A 27 -20.79 3.51 3.55
CA THR A 27 -21.15 3.86 2.16
C THR A 27 -21.49 5.34 1.99
N PHE A 28 -21.95 6.02 3.05
CA PHE A 28 -22.37 7.42 3.04
C PHE A 28 -23.42 7.76 1.98
N GLY A 29 -24.30 6.80 1.68
CA GLY A 29 -25.32 6.93 0.63
C GLY A 29 -26.37 8.01 0.92
N ASP A 30 -26.52 8.41 2.18
CA ASP A 30 -27.48 9.41 2.66
C ASP A 30 -27.07 10.86 2.35
N VAL A 31 -25.78 11.13 2.14
CA VAL A 31 -25.25 12.49 1.88
C VAL A 31 -25.38 12.89 0.39
N GLY A 32 -25.44 11.92 -0.52
CA GLY A 32 -25.59 12.16 -1.96
C GLY A 32 -24.29 12.59 -2.67
N LEU A 33 -24.45 13.27 -3.82
CA LEU A 33 -23.34 13.72 -4.66
C LEU A 33 -22.76 15.05 -4.17
N HIS A 34 -21.43 15.13 -4.12
CA HIS A 34 -20.70 16.37 -3.94
C HIS A 34 -20.93 17.31 -5.16
N PRO A 35 -20.89 18.65 -5.01
CA PRO A 35 -21.01 19.60 -6.13
C PRO A 35 -20.04 19.40 -7.31
N LEU A 36 -18.99 18.59 -7.13
CA LEU A 36 -18.02 18.24 -8.17
C LEU A 36 -18.42 16.99 -8.97
N GLY A 37 -19.64 16.45 -8.77
CA GLY A 37 -20.12 15.23 -9.43
C GLY A 37 -19.50 13.94 -8.87
N LEU A 38 -18.89 13.99 -7.68
CA LEU A 38 -18.30 12.83 -7.02
C LEU A 38 -19.24 12.32 -5.92
N ASP A 39 -19.38 11.00 -5.77
CA ASP A 39 -20.01 10.43 -4.58
C ASP A 39 -19.25 10.87 -3.32
N TYR A 40 -19.97 11.09 -2.21
CA TYR A 40 -19.40 11.68 -1.01
C TYR A 40 -18.22 10.85 -0.46
N LYS A 41 -18.32 9.51 -0.49
CA LYS A 41 -17.25 8.62 -0.07
C LYS A 41 -16.00 8.78 -0.94
N SER A 42 -16.14 8.79 -2.26
CA SER A 42 -15.05 9.04 -3.20
C SER A 42 -14.37 10.39 -2.93
N ALA A 43 -15.15 11.44 -2.68
CA ALA A 43 -14.62 12.76 -2.36
C ALA A 43 -13.81 12.76 -1.04
N LEU A 44 -14.32 12.08 0.00
CA LEU A 44 -13.61 11.91 1.27
C LEU A 44 -12.30 11.13 1.13
N LEU A 45 -12.32 10.03 0.36
CA LEU A 45 -11.14 9.20 0.11
C LEU A 45 -10.08 9.96 -0.68
N ILE A 46 -10.48 10.72 -1.70
CA ILE A 46 -9.58 11.60 -2.47
C ILE A 46 -8.96 12.64 -1.52
N ALA A 47 -9.76 13.32 -0.70
CA ALA A 47 -9.24 14.31 0.26
C ALA A 47 -8.22 13.69 1.23
N GLN A 48 -8.50 12.50 1.76
CA GLN A 48 -7.58 11.77 2.64
C GLN A 48 -6.28 11.42 1.92
N VAL A 49 -6.34 10.88 0.70
CA VAL A 49 -5.16 10.53 -0.11
C VAL A 49 -4.33 11.76 -0.47
N MET A 50 -4.95 12.90 -0.77
CA MET A 50 -4.25 14.17 -1.00
C MET A 50 -3.48 14.62 0.24
N GLY A 51 -4.07 14.50 1.43
CA GLY A 51 -3.38 14.74 2.70
C GLY A 51 -2.15 13.85 2.86
N TYR A 52 -2.29 12.55 2.55
CA TYR A 52 -1.17 11.59 2.55
C TYR A 52 -0.06 11.95 1.55
N ALA A 53 -0.42 12.39 0.34
CA ALA A 53 0.57 12.78 -0.66
C ALA A 53 1.39 14.00 -0.21
N VAL A 54 0.74 15.01 0.37
CA VAL A 54 1.41 16.17 0.98
C VAL A 54 2.28 15.74 2.18
N SER A 55 1.78 14.82 3.00
CA SER A 55 2.52 14.24 4.13
C SER A 55 3.83 13.59 3.68
N LYS A 56 3.81 12.85 2.57
CA LYS A 56 5.00 12.19 2.01
C LYS A 56 6.04 13.20 1.54
N LEU A 57 5.63 14.32 0.95
CA LEU A 57 6.53 15.42 0.57
C LEU A 57 7.22 16.03 1.79
N ILE A 58 6.45 16.32 2.84
CA ILE A 58 6.96 16.86 4.11
C ILE A 58 7.89 15.84 4.80
N GLY A 59 7.48 14.57 4.79
CA GLY A 59 8.15 13.46 5.46
C GLY A 59 9.58 13.21 4.97
N ILE A 60 9.90 13.51 3.70
CA ILE A 60 11.28 13.39 3.18
C ILE A 60 12.26 14.16 4.06
N LYS A 61 11.91 15.38 4.44
CA LYS A 61 12.75 16.23 5.28
C LYS A 61 12.61 15.86 6.75
N VAL A 62 11.37 15.82 7.24
CA VAL A 62 11.09 15.64 8.67
C VAL A 62 11.65 14.31 9.19
N ILE A 63 11.48 13.20 8.46
CA ILE A 63 11.93 11.88 8.89
C ILE A 63 13.45 11.76 8.78
N ALA A 64 14.06 12.35 7.75
CA ALA A 64 15.52 12.34 7.58
C ALA A 64 16.24 13.13 8.67
N GLU A 65 15.62 14.20 9.18
CA GLU A 65 16.16 15.03 10.26
C GLU A 65 15.73 14.53 11.65
N PHE A 66 14.77 13.59 11.72
CA PHE A 66 14.28 13.09 13.00
C PHE A 66 15.31 12.16 13.66
N GLY A 67 15.82 12.61 14.81
CA GLY A 67 16.71 11.81 15.66
C GLY A 67 16.06 10.51 16.15
N ARG A 68 16.83 9.71 16.91
CA ARG A 68 16.35 8.44 17.47
C ARG A 68 15.41 8.64 18.67
N THR A 69 15.50 9.77 19.36
CA THR A 69 14.79 10.06 20.61
C THR A 69 13.44 10.71 20.34
N GLY A 70 12.40 10.28 21.07
CA GLY A 70 11.08 10.93 21.03
C GLY A 70 10.20 10.58 19.83
N ARG A 71 10.59 9.59 19.02
CA ARG A 71 9.79 9.09 17.89
C ARG A 71 8.43 8.57 18.34
N ALA A 72 8.36 7.87 19.48
CA ALA A 72 7.09 7.38 20.04
C ALA A 72 6.12 8.53 20.35
N ARG A 73 6.63 9.64 20.92
CA ARG A 73 5.84 10.84 21.18
C ARG A 73 5.37 11.51 19.88
N ALA A 74 6.23 11.59 18.87
CA ALA A 74 5.86 12.12 17.56
C ALA A 74 4.76 11.28 16.89
N ILE A 75 4.89 9.94 16.91
CA ILE A 75 3.87 9.03 16.38
C ILE A 75 2.54 9.23 17.12
N ALA A 76 2.56 9.26 18.45
CA ALA A 76 1.37 9.47 19.26
C ALA A 76 0.71 10.84 18.98
N ALA A 77 1.49 11.92 18.86
CA ALA A 77 0.99 13.25 18.55
C ALA A 77 0.35 13.34 17.15
N LEU A 78 1.01 12.73 16.14
CA LEU A 78 0.48 12.69 14.77
C LEU A 78 -0.82 11.88 14.70
N ILE A 79 -0.87 10.71 15.32
CA ILE A 79 -2.10 9.90 15.39
C ILE A 79 -3.19 10.63 16.20
N GLY A 80 -2.83 11.33 17.27
CA GLY A 80 -3.76 12.17 18.03
C GLY A 80 -4.35 13.31 17.19
N ALA A 81 -3.53 14.02 16.41
CA ALA A 81 -4.00 15.06 15.49
C ALA A 81 -4.93 14.47 14.40
N SER A 82 -4.57 13.30 13.87
CA SER A 82 -5.40 12.55 12.93
C SER A 82 -6.77 12.19 13.51
N TRP A 83 -6.79 11.75 14.77
CA TRP A 83 -8.00 11.39 15.49
C TRP A 83 -8.88 12.61 15.79
N LEU A 84 -8.30 13.74 16.19
CA LEU A 84 -9.05 14.99 16.38
C LEU A 84 -9.73 15.44 15.08
N ALA A 85 -9.09 15.23 13.92
CA ALA A 85 -9.72 15.49 12.63
C ALA A 85 -10.91 14.55 12.36
N LEU A 86 -10.87 13.28 12.80
CA LEU A 86 -12.03 12.37 12.74
C LEU A 86 -13.15 12.76 13.70
N VAL A 87 -12.83 13.28 14.89
CA VAL A 87 -13.83 13.85 15.80
C VAL A 87 -14.48 15.08 15.16
N GLY A 88 -13.69 15.94 14.53
CA GLY A 88 -14.20 17.05 13.71
C GLY A 88 -15.11 16.57 12.57
N PHE A 89 -14.74 15.48 11.88
CA PHE A 89 -15.57 14.85 10.85
C PHE A 89 -16.91 14.36 11.40
N ALA A 90 -16.95 13.87 12.64
CA ALA A 90 -18.18 13.40 13.27
C ALA A 90 -19.10 14.56 13.71
N LEU A 91 -18.53 15.66 14.18
CA LEU A 91 -19.26 16.78 14.79
C LEU A 91 -19.72 17.85 13.78
N LEU A 92 -18.91 18.15 12.76
CA LEU A 92 -19.19 19.25 11.82
C LEU A 92 -20.23 18.84 10.77
N PRO A 93 -20.85 19.79 10.03
CA PRO A 93 -21.71 19.44 8.90
C PRO A 93 -20.97 18.70 7.76
N PRO A 94 -21.64 17.92 6.89
CA PRO A 94 -20.99 17.11 5.85
C PRO A 94 -20.05 17.87 4.90
N VAL A 95 -20.30 19.17 4.65
CA VAL A 95 -19.42 20.03 3.84
C VAL A 95 -17.99 20.12 4.38
N TRP A 96 -17.82 20.01 5.70
CA TRP A 96 -16.51 20.03 6.35
C TRP A 96 -15.79 18.68 6.32
N GLY A 97 -16.45 17.63 5.79
CA GLY A 97 -15.87 16.29 5.81
C GLY A 97 -14.59 16.18 4.99
N LEU A 98 -14.51 16.83 3.82
CA LEU A 98 -13.31 16.83 2.99
C LEU A 98 -12.10 17.46 3.71
N PRO A 99 -12.18 18.70 4.25
CA PRO A 99 -11.12 19.26 5.08
C PRO A 99 -10.72 18.37 6.26
N CYS A 100 -11.69 17.79 6.97
CA CYS A 100 -11.40 16.86 8.07
C CYS A 100 -10.63 15.64 7.60
N LEU A 101 -11.00 15.04 6.46
CA LEU A 101 -10.31 13.85 5.96
C LEU A 101 -8.93 14.16 5.37
N PHE A 102 -8.75 15.34 4.78
CA PHE A 102 -7.43 15.85 4.41
C PHE A 102 -6.52 16.00 5.64
N LEU A 103 -7.01 16.65 6.69
CA LEU A 103 -6.29 16.84 7.96
C LEU A 103 -6.10 15.53 8.74
N ASN A 104 -6.96 14.53 8.52
CA ASN A 104 -6.76 13.18 9.03
C ASN A 104 -5.62 12.46 8.29
N GLY A 105 -5.56 12.57 6.96
CA GLY A 105 -4.54 11.90 6.15
C GLY A 105 -3.14 12.51 6.27
N LEU A 106 -3.05 13.83 6.41
CA LEU A 106 -1.80 14.58 6.50
C LEU A 106 -0.84 14.10 7.61
N PRO A 107 -1.24 13.91 8.87
CA PRO A 107 -0.34 13.38 9.90
C PRO A 107 -0.01 11.90 9.71
N LEU A 108 -0.94 11.12 9.16
CA LEU A 108 -0.79 9.66 9.06
C LEU A 108 0.22 9.22 7.99
N GLY A 109 0.46 10.02 6.96
CA GLY A 109 1.40 9.68 5.88
C GLY A 109 2.86 9.52 6.30
N MET A 110 3.26 10.11 7.45
CA MET A 110 4.61 10.01 8.00
C MET A 110 4.80 8.80 8.92
N ILE A 111 3.72 8.17 9.42
CA ILE A 111 3.81 7.14 10.45
C ILE A 111 4.60 5.92 9.97
N TRP A 112 4.45 5.52 8.71
CA TRP A 112 5.19 4.38 8.16
C TRP A 112 6.70 4.60 8.29
N GLY A 113 7.20 5.76 7.87
CA GLY A 113 8.64 6.04 7.90
C GLY A 113 9.17 6.21 9.32
N LEU A 114 8.39 6.80 10.22
CA LEU A 114 8.74 6.87 11.65
C LEU A 114 8.82 5.49 12.29
N VAL A 115 7.86 4.60 12.04
CA VAL A 115 7.89 3.22 12.54
C VAL A 115 9.03 2.43 11.90
N PHE A 116 9.20 2.53 10.57
CA PHE A 116 10.28 1.87 9.85
C PHE A 116 11.66 2.30 10.36
N SER A 117 11.85 3.57 10.74
CA SER A 117 13.11 4.07 11.25
C SER A 117 13.60 3.40 12.56
N TYR A 118 12.73 2.71 13.32
CA TYR A 118 13.14 1.91 14.49
C TYR A 118 13.77 0.57 14.11
N VAL A 119 13.34 0.02 12.97
CA VAL A 119 13.71 -1.32 12.49
C VAL A 119 14.71 -1.28 11.34
N GLU A 120 14.84 -0.13 10.68
CA GLU A 120 15.83 0.13 9.64
C GLU A 120 17.26 0.04 10.17
N GLY A 121 18.18 -0.37 9.29
CA GLY A 121 19.60 -0.44 9.56
C GLY A 121 20.02 -1.69 10.31
N ARG A 122 19.17 -2.73 10.31
CA ARG A 122 19.44 -4.07 10.86
C ARG A 122 19.70 -5.08 9.74
N ARG A 123 20.41 -6.17 10.04
CA ARG A 123 20.65 -7.29 9.09
C ARG A 123 19.35 -7.87 8.51
N VAL A 124 18.27 -7.82 9.27
CA VAL A 124 16.93 -8.31 8.91
C VAL A 124 15.98 -7.20 8.46
N SER A 125 16.48 -6.04 8.03
CA SER A 125 15.63 -4.90 7.61
C SER A 125 14.65 -5.28 6.50
N GLU A 126 15.05 -6.15 5.56
CA GLU A 126 14.17 -6.63 4.49
C GLU A 126 12.96 -7.41 5.05
N LEU A 127 13.20 -8.32 6.00
CA LEU A 127 12.16 -9.09 6.68
C LEU A 127 11.24 -8.18 7.51
N LEU A 128 11.82 -7.21 8.23
CA LEU A 128 11.04 -6.25 9.03
C LEU A 128 10.18 -5.34 8.14
N GLY A 129 10.70 -4.94 6.97
CA GLY A 129 9.95 -4.24 5.93
C GLY A 129 8.80 -5.08 5.37
N ALA A 130 9.04 -6.36 5.10
CA ALA A 130 8.00 -7.31 4.66
C ALA A 130 6.87 -7.46 5.69
N MET A 131 7.21 -7.58 6.98
CA MET A 131 6.23 -7.64 8.07
C MET A 131 5.38 -6.35 8.12
N LEU A 132 6.01 -5.18 7.96
CA LEU A 132 5.30 -3.91 7.86
C LEU A 132 4.38 -3.84 6.65
N CYS A 133 4.79 -4.36 5.48
CA CYS A 133 3.90 -4.45 4.32
C CYS A 133 2.71 -5.37 4.57
N ALA A 134 2.92 -6.53 5.19
CA ALA A 134 1.82 -7.42 5.51
C ALA A 134 0.84 -6.86 6.54
N SER A 135 1.34 -6.04 7.46
CA SER A 135 0.50 -5.42 8.48
C SER A 135 -0.65 -4.65 7.85
N PHE A 136 -0.42 -3.83 6.83
CA PHE A 136 -1.50 -3.04 6.26
C PHE A 136 -2.59 -3.85 5.54
N ILE A 137 -2.23 -5.00 4.97
CA ILE A 137 -3.18 -5.91 4.30
C ILE A 137 -4.16 -6.42 5.36
N LEU A 138 -3.61 -7.02 6.42
CA LEU A 138 -4.41 -7.57 7.50
C LEU A 138 -5.20 -6.49 8.25
N SER A 139 -4.56 -5.36 8.55
CA SER A 139 -5.17 -4.27 9.30
C SER A 139 -6.39 -3.72 8.60
N SER A 140 -6.34 -3.55 7.27
CA SER A 140 -7.46 -2.98 6.52
C SER A 140 -8.73 -3.82 6.69
N GLY A 141 -8.63 -5.15 6.58
CA GLY A 141 -9.76 -6.06 6.80
C GLY A 141 -10.25 -6.06 8.25
N MET A 142 -9.32 -6.13 9.21
CA MET A 142 -9.66 -6.16 10.63
C MET A 142 -10.37 -4.90 11.09
N VAL A 143 -9.83 -3.72 10.78
CA VAL A 143 -10.42 -2.46 11.25
C VAL A 143 -11.77 -2.19 10.60
N LYS A 144 -12.01 -2.64 9.36
CA LYS A 144 -13.34 -2.58 8.72
C LYS A 144 -14.33 -3.55 9.36
N SER A 145 -13.86 -4.71 9.80
CA SER A 145 -14.68 -5.66 10.56
C SER A 145 -15.14 -5.02 11.88
N VAL A 146 -14.21 -4.44 12.65
CA VAL A 146 -14.52 -3.73 13.90
C VAL A 146 -15.43 -2.52 13.65
N ALA A 147 -15.16 -1.73 12.63
CA ALA A 147 -16.00 -0.61 12.21
C ALA A 147 -17.45 -1.04 11.91
N THR A 148 -17.62 -2.14 11.17
CA THR A 148 -18.93 -2.68 10.84
C THR A 148 -19.66 -3.17 12.09
N LEU A 149 -18.96 -3.84 13.02
CA LEU A 149 -19.53 -4.23 14.31
C LEU A 149 -19.99 -3.01 15.12
N LEU A 150 -19.22 -1.93 15.16
CA LEU A 150 -19.63 -0.69 15.83
C LEU A 150 -20.90 -0.09 15.21
N MET A 151 -21.01 -0.09 13.88
CA MET A 151 -22.21 0.39 13.19
C MET A 151 -23.44 -0.48 13.51
N GLN A 152 -23.27 -1.80 13.61
CA GLN A 152 -24.34 -2.70 14.05
C GLN A 152 -24.79 -2.45 15.49
N GLN A 153 -23.90 -1.93 16.34
CA GLN A 153 -24.21 -1.48 17.70
C GLN A 153 -24.79 -0.05 17.76
N GLY A 154 -25.11 0.55 16.60
CA GLY A 154 -25.77 1.86 16.52
C GLY A 154 -24.82 3.06 16.41
N VAL A 155 -23.50 2.85 16.30
CA VAL A 155 -22.57 3.96 16.02
C VAL A 155 -22.79 4.46 14.59
N THR A 156 -23.05 5.76 14.43
CA THR A 156 -23.31 6.34 13.11
C THR A 156 -22.10 6.28 12.19
N GLU A 157 -22.31 6.27 10.87
CA GLU A 157 -21.21 6.24 9.88
C GLU A 157 -20.18 7.36 10.06
N ARG A 158 -20.62 8.52 10.59
CA ARG A 158 -19.75 9.67 10.84
C ARG A 158 -18.90 9.54 12.10
N TRP A 159 -19.44 8.93 13.16
CA TRP A 159 -18.71 8.69 14.42
C TRP A 159 -17.83 7.45 14.37
N MET A 160 -18.21 6.47 13.54
CA MET A 160 -17.56 5.17 13.46
C MET A 160 -16.03 5.24 13.26
N PRO A 161 -15.45 6.12 12.41
CA PRO A 161 -14.01 6.18 12.24
C PRO A 161 -13.27 6.59 13.53
N ALA A 162 -13.79 7.60 14.24
CA ALA A 162 -13.20 8.07 15.49
C ALA A 162 -13.33 7.02 16.61
N ALA A 163 -14.50 6.38 16.72
CA ALA A 163 -14.77 5.33 17.70
C ALA A 163 -13.88 4.09 17.48
N THR A 164 -13.72 3.67 16.22
CA THR A 164 -12.84 2.56 15.86
C THR A 164 -11.40 2.86 16.26
N GLY A 165 -10.89 4.06 15.98
CA GLY A 165 -9.53 4.47 16.36
C GLY A 165 -9.26 4.32 17.86
N VAL A 166 -10.20 4.73 18.72
CA VAL A 166 -10.05 4.65 20.19
C VAL A 166 -9.82 3.21 20.66
N LEU A 167 -10.52 2.23 20.07
CA LEU A 167 -10.37 0.82 20.44
C LEU A 167 -8.96 0.26 20.21
N PHE A 168 -8.19 0.86 19.28
CA PHE A 168 -6.83 0.42 18.96
C PHE A 168 -5.75 1.23 19.69
N VAL A 169 -6.11 2.27 20.47
CA VAL A 169 -5.16 3.04 21.28
C VAL A 169 -4.37 2.17 22.26
N PRO A 170 -4.96 1.21 22.99
CA PRO A 170 -4.18 0.36 23.89
C PRO A 170 -3.09 -0.42 23.17
N VAL A 171 -3.41 -1.00 22.00
CA VAL A 171 -2.44 -1.72 21.16
C VAL A 171 -1.34 -0.79 20.68
N LEU A 172 -1.71 0.42 20.25
CA LEU A 172 -0.76 1.45 19.83
C LEU A 172 0.21 1.81 20.96
N LEU A 173 -0.28 2.13 22.15
CA LEU A 173 0.55 2.56 23.28
C LEU A 173 1.51 1.46 23.74
N VAL A 174 1.05 0.21 23.80
CA VAL A 174 1.91 -0.94 24.10
C VAL A 174 3.00 -1.08 23.03
N ALA A 175 2.63 -1.04 21.75
CA ALA A 175 3.56 -1.16 20.64
C ALA A 175 4.61 -0.03 20.63
N LEU A 176 4.20 1.21 20.86
CA LEU A 176 5.12 2.36 20.97
C LEU A 176 6.06 2.23 22.17
N GLY A 177 5.54 1.76 23.32
CA GLY A 177 6.37 1.48 24.50
C GLY A 177 7.38 0.35 24.28
N MET A 178 7.08 -0.61 23.40
CA MET A 178 8.05 -1.64 22.99
C MET A 178 9.07 -1.09 21.99
N LEU A 179 8.64 -0.27 21.02
CA LEU A 179 9.51 0.35 20.02
C LEU A 179 10.55 1.28 20.68
N GLU A 180 10.16 2.09 21.66
CA GLU A 180 11.09 3.00 22.36
C GLU A 180 12.15 2.25 23.18
N ARG A 181 11.87 0.99 23.57
CA ARG A 181 12.82 0.12 24.28
C ARG A 181 13.71 -0.69 23.34
N LEU A 182 13.58 -0.53 22.02
CA LEU A 182 14.47 -1.21 21.09
C LEU A 182 15.90 -0.69 21.21
N PRO A 183 16.90 -1.57 21.40
CA PRO A 183 18.28 -1.15 21.41
C PRO A 183 18.68 -0.59 20.04
N PRO A 184 19.71 0.26 19.97
CA PRO A 184 20.29 0.66 18.68
C PRO A 184 20.74 -0.55 17.84
N PRO A 185 20.90 -0.38 16.51
CA PRO A 185 21.53 -1.39 15.67
C PRO A 185 22.87 -1.83 16.26
N SER A 186 23.19 -3.13 16.17
CA SER A 186 24.46 -3.65 16.65
C SER A 186 25.62 -3.25 15.72
N PRO A 187 26.88 -3.34 16.17
CA PRO A 187 28.03 -3.14 15.29
C PRO A 187 28.03 -4.09 14.08
N GLU A 188 27.51 -5.30 14.23
CA GLU A 188 27.31 -6.26 13.12
C GLU A 188 26.24 -5.78 12.13
N ASP A 189 25.17 -5.15 12.62
CA ASP A 189 24.13 -4.53 11.77
C ASP A 189 24.73 -3.39 10.92
N GLU A 190 25.66 -2.61 11.49
CA GLU A 190 26.33 -1.51 10.80
C GLU A 190 27.40 -2.00 9.80
N ALA A 191 28.11 -3.09 10.12
CA ALA A 191 29.14 -3.66 9.25
C ALA A 191 28.58 -4.31 7.97
N GLU A 192 27.39 -4.92 8.04
CA GLU A 192 26.70 -5.48 6.87
C GLU A 192 25.92 -4.42 6.07
N ARG A 193 25.91 -3.16 6.51
CA ARG A 193 25.19 -2.08 5.84
C ARG A 193 25.89 -1.68 4.55
N THR A 194 25.22 -1.87 3.42
CA THR A 194 25.58 -1.14 2.21
C THR A 194 25.16 0.32 2.38
N ALA A 195 26.12 1.25 2.39
CA ALA A 195 25.82 2.67 2.50
C ALA A 195 24.95 3.12 1.30
N ARG A 196 23.72 3.56 1.57
CA ARG A 196 22.84 4.14 0.55
C ARG A 196 23.35 5.54 0.21
N VAL A 197 24.11 5.66 -0.87
CA VAL A 197 24.59 6.96 -1.36
C VAL A 197 23.44 7.66 -2.11
N PRO A 198 23.05 8.91 -1.74
CA PRO A 198 22.06 9.67 -2.47
C PRO A 198 22.53 9.96 -3.90
N MET A 199 21.67 9.72 -4.89
CA MET A 199 21.96 10.12 -6.28
C MET A 199 21.92 11.63 -6.44
N SER A 200 22.92 12.20 -7.10
CA SER A 200 22.91 13.61 -7.53
C SER A 200 21.85 13.82 -8.63
N LYS A 201 21.53 15.07 -8.96
CA LYS A 201 20.63 15.38 -10.08
C LYS A 201 21.16 14.84 -11.42
N ALA A 202 22.48 14.88 -11.62
CA ALA A 202 23.13 14.37 -12.82
C ALA A 202 22.99 12.85 -12.93
N ASP A 203 23.18 12.12 -11.83
CA ASP A 203 23.05 10.66 -11.80
C ASP A 203 21.63 10.22 -12.11
N ARG A 204 20.62 10.94 -11.59
CA ARG A 204 19.21 10.66 -11.87
C ARG A 204 18.88 10.86 -13.35
N ALA A 205 19.38 11.93 -13.95
CA ALA A 205 19.17 12.20 -15.38
C ALA A 205 19.90 11.18 -16.28
N ALA A 206 21.12 10.77 -15.91
CA ALA A 206 21.85 9.69 -16.59
C ALA A 206 21.11 8.35 -16.48
N PHE A 207 20.63 8.01 -15.28
CA PHE A 207 19.84 6.80 -15.05
C PHE A 207 18.55 6.77 -15.87
N MET A 208 17.81 7.88 -15.92
CA MET A 208 16.58 7.96 -16.70
C MET A 208 16.83 7.95 -18.21
N ARG A 209 17.96 8.49 -18.71
CA ARG A 209 18.35 8.31 -20.11
C ARG A 209 18.58 6.84 -20.46
N ASP A 210 19.32 6.16 -19.59
CA ASP A 210 19.76 4.81 -19.88
C ASP A 210 18.64 3.78 -19.62
N HIS A 211 17.83 3.97 -18.57
CA HIS A 211 16.83 2.99 -18.10
C HIS A 211 15.38 3.50 -18.10
N GLY A 212 15.11 4.73 -18.54
CA GLY A 212 13.82 5.38 -18.41
C GLY A 212 12.65 4.64 -19.06
N VAL A 213 12.87 3.97 -20.19
CA VAL A 213 11.82 3.16 -20.85
C VAL A 213 11.40 1.97 -19.98
N THR A 214 12.36 1.18 -19.51
CA THR A 214 12.09 0.05 -18.60
C THR A 214 11.44 0.55 -17.31
N MET A 215 11.87 1.71 -16.80
CA MET A 215 11.30 2.31 -15.59
C MET A 215 9.86 2.74 -15.81
N ALA A 216 9.58 3.41 -16.94
CA ALA A 216 8.24 3.83 -17.29
C ALA A 216 7.30 2.62 -17.39
N LEU A 217 7.72 1.53 -18.04
CA LEU A 217 6.92 0.30 -18.14
C LEU A 217 6.59 -0.29 -16.77
N LEU A 218 7.60 -0.43 -15.90
CA LEU A 218 7.42 -0.97 -14.55
C LEU A 218 6.56 -0.06 -13.67
N VAL A 219 6.83 1.25 -13.69
CA VAL A 219 6.08 2.24 -12.90
C VAL A 219 4.63 2.34 -13.41
N SER A 220 4.37 2.27 -14.72
CA SER A 220 3.01 2.21 -15.25
C SER A 220 2.26 0.97 -14.75
N GLY A 221 2.90 -0.20 -14.74
CA GLY A 221 2.31 -1.41 -14.15
C GLY A 221 2.01 -1.23 -12.66
N TYR A 222 2.95 -0.63 -11.92
CA TYR A 222 2.76 -0.30 -10.50
C TYR A 222 1.58 0.65 -10.25
N ILE A 223 1.42 1.69 -11.07
CA ILE A 223 0.31 2.64 -10.97
C ILE A 223 -1.03 1.90 -11.11
N LEU A 224 -1.15 1.02 -12.12
CA LEU A 224 -2.37 0.24 -12.35
C LEU A 224 -2.68 -0.70 -11.18
N LEU A 225 -1.67 -1.41 -10.68
CA LEU A 225 -1.81 -2.28 -9.50
C LEU A 225 -2.22 -1.48 -8.25
N THR A 226 -1.62 -0.31 -8.05
CA THR A 226 -1.92 0.56 -6.91
C THR A 226 -3.36 1.07 -6.98
N ALA A 227 -3.78 1.55 -8.15
CA ALA A 227 -5.13 2.04 -8.38
C ALA A 227 -6.18 0.94 -8.16
N PHE A 228 -5.97 -0.24 -8.74
CA PHE A 228 -6.87 -1.39 -8.56
C PHE A 228 -6.93 -1.85 -7.10
N ARG A 229 -5.77 -1.96 -6.44
CA ARG A 229 -5.67 -2.30 -5.02
C ARG A 229 -6.45 -1.31 -4.15
N ASP A 230 -6.18 -0.02 -4.32
CA ASP A 230 -6.82 1.03 -3.52
C ASP A 230 -8.32 1.07 -3.75
N PHE A 231 -8.76 0.87 -4.99
CA PHE A 231 -10.17 0.77 -5.33
C PHE A 231 -10.83 -0.43 -4.63
N ARG A 232 -10.31 -1.65 -4.84
CA ARG A 232 -10.83 -2.88 -4.21
C ARG A 232 -10.90 -2.74 -2.69
N ASP A 233 -9.86 -2.18 -2.09
CA ASP A 233 -9.80 -2.02 -0.65
C ASP A 233 -10.80 -0.96 -0.15
N ASN A 234 -10.80 0.24 -0.73
CA ASN A 234 -11.64 1.35 -0.25
C ASN A 234 -13.13 1.13 -0.51
N PHE A 235 -13.48 0.36 -1.55
CA PHE A 235 -14.87 0.06 -1.92
C PHE A 235 -15.27 -1.40 -1.62
N ALA A 236 -14.53 -2.06 -0.71
CA ALA A 236 -14.82 -3.43 -0.31
C ALA A 236 -16.25 -3.58 0.26
N ALA A 237 -16.75 -2.58 0.99
CA ALA A 237 -18.11 -2.62 1.55
C ALA A 237 -19.17 -2.69 0.44
N GLU A 238 -19.03 -1.87 -0.60
CA GLU A 238 -19.90 -1.85 -1.78
C GLU A 238 -19.82 -3.17 -2.55
N LEU A 239 -18.61 -3.73 -2.71
CA LEU A 239 -18.43 -5.02 -3.35
C LEU A 239 -19.11 -6.13 -2.56
N TRP A 240 -18.92 -6.20 -1.25
CA TRP A 240 -19.59 -7.21 -0.43
C TRP A 240 -21.10 -7.05 -0.43
N ASN A 241 -21.62 -5.82 -0.41
CA ASN A 241 -23.05 -5.55 -0.55
C ASN A 241 -23.57 -6.09 -1.89
N ALA A 242 -22.91 -5.78 -3.00
CA ALA A 242 -23.28 -6.26 -4.34
C ALA A 242 -23.17 -7.78 -4.49
N LEU A 243 -22.28 -8.42 -3.72
CA LEU A 243 -22.09 -9.87 -3.68
C LEU A 243 -23.04 -10.59 -2.70
N GLY A 244 -23.96 -9.87 -2.04
CA GLY A 244 -24.95 -10.45 -1.12
C GLY A 244 -24.47 -10.65 0.32
N TYR A 245 -23.35 -10.04 0.72
CA TYR A 245 -22.76 -10.11 2.06
C TYR A 245 -22.96 -8.81 2.87
N ALA A 246 -24.02 -8.05 2.57
CA ALA A 246 -24.30 -6.80 3.23
C ALA A 246 -24.36 -6.96 4.76
N GLY A 247 -23.66 -6.08 5.48
CA GLY A 247 -23.58 -6.11 6.94
C GLY A 247 -22.75 -7.25 7.53
N SER A 248 -22.13 -8.14 6.74
CA SER A 248 -21.28 -9.21 7.28
C SER A 248 -19.92 -8.67 7.73
N ALA A 249 -19.81 -8.26 9.00
CA ALA A 249 -18.56 -7.68 9.52
C ALA A 249 -17.34 -8.61 9.38
N ALA A 250 -17.51 -9.91 9.63
CA ALA A 250 -16.41 -10.87 9.60
C ALA A 250 -15.82 -11.05 8.18
N ILE A 251 -16.58 -10.75 7.12
CA ILE A 251 -16.17 -11.02 5.73
C ILE A 251 -14.90 -10.26 5.35
N PHE A 252 -14.71 -9.04 5.88
CA PHE A 252 -13.53 -8.23 5.61
C PHE A 252 -12.26 -8.88 6.17
N SER A 253 -12.29 -9.42 7.38
CA SER A 253 -11.15 -10.14 7.96
C SER A 253 -10.95 -11.50 7.30
N GLN A 254 -12.04 -12.22 7.02
CA GLN A 254 -12.00 -13.53 6.37
C GLN A 254 -11.39 -13.48 4.98
N SER A 255 -11.58 -12.38 4.23
CA SER A 255 -10.95 -12.22 2.91
C SER A 255 -9.50 -11.76 3.01
N GLU A 256 -9.18 -10.81 3.89
CA GLU A 256 -7.83 -10.20 3.91
C GLU A 256 -6.79 -11.05 4.64
N LEU A 257 -7.18 -11.93 5.58
CA LEU A 257 -6.24 -12.80 6.27
C LEU A 257 -5.53 -13.79 5.31
N PRO A 258 -6.25 -14.57 4.47
CA PRO A 258 -5.61 -15.41 3.45
C PRO A 258 -4.77 -14.61 2.45
N VAL A 259 -5.25 -13.42 2.07
CA VAL A 259 -4.52 -12.52 1.15
C VAL A 259 -3.17 -12.11 1.74
N ALA A 260 -3.14 -11.71 3.01
CA ALA A 260 -1.91 -11.34 3.70
C ALA A 260 -0.94 -12.53 3.80
N VAL A 261 -1.45 -13.74 4.12
CA VAL A 261 -0.64 -14.96 4.20
C VAL A 261 -0.02 -15.32 2.84
N ILE A 262 -0.81 -15.28 1.76
CA ILE A 262 -0.33 -15.58 0.41
C ILE A 262 0.71 -14.55 -0.05
N ALA A 263 0.45 -13.26 0.18
CA ALA A 263 1.37 -12.18 -0.18
C ALA A 263 2.71 -12.30 0.58
N LEU A 264 2.66 -12.59 1.88
CA LEU A 264 3.84 -12.84 2.70
C LEU A 264 4.63 -14.07 2.25
N ALA A 265 3.94 -15.17 1.94
CA ALA A 265 4.58 -16.38 1.45
C ALA A 265 5.31 -16.14 0.12
N GLY A 266 4.69 -15.40 -0.81
CA GLY A 266 5.31 -15.01 -2.07
C GLY A 266 6.55 -14.13 -1.87
N LEU A 267 6.47 -13.14 -0.99
CA LEU A 267 7.61 -12.27 -0.69
C LEU A 267 8.74 -13.02 0.05
N GLY A 268 8.38 -13.88 1.00
CA GLY A 268 9.33 -14.73 1.72
C GLY A 268 10.07 -15.69 0.78
N ALA A 269 9.37 -16.26 -0.21
CA ALA A 269 10.00 -17.10 -1.23
C ALA A 269 11.03 -16.32 -2.08
N LEU A 270 10.75 -15.05 -2.42
CA LEU A 270 11.70 -14.20 -3.14
C LEU A 270 12.97 -13.89 -2.33
N MET A 271 12.86 -13.77 -1.00
CA MET A 271 14.03 -13.53 -0.12
C MET A 271 15.02 -14.70 -0.11
N LEU A 272 14.58 -15.91 -0.44
CA LEU A 272 15.47 -17.08 -0.56
C LEU A 272 16.40 -17.00 -1.78
N VAL A 273 16.08 -16.13 -2.75
CA VAL A 273 16.87 -15.97 -3.98
C VAL A 273 18.02 -14.99 -3.74
N ARG A 274 19.22 -15.53 -3.54
CA ARG A 274 20.42 -14.72 -3.25
C ARG A 274 20.92 -13.94 -4.48
N ASP A 275 20.91 -14.56 -5.65
CA ASP A 275 21.40 -13.95 -6.89
C ASP A 275 20.47 -12.82 -7.37
N ASN A 276 21.02 -11.62 -7.60
CA ASN A 276 20.23 -10.43 -7.93
C ASN A 276 19.51 -10.54 -9.28
N LEU A 277 20.11 -11.19 -10.27
CA LEU A 277 19.50 -11.34 -11.59
C LEU A 277 18.36 -12.37 -11.54
N ARG A 278 18.59 -13.52 -10.88
CA ARG A 278 17.55 -14.53 -10.65
C ARG A 278 16.41 -13.97 -9.80
N ALA A 279 16.72 -13.17 -8.78
CA ALA A 279 15.73 -12.50 -7.95
C ALA A 279 14.87 -11.54 -8.79
N LEU A 280 15.50 -10.74 -9.67
CA LEU A 280 14.79 -9.83 -10.55
C LEU A 280 13.86 -10.57 -11.54
N ILE A 281 14.31 -11.69 -12.12
CA ILE A 281 13.48 -12.52 -13.00
C ILE A 281 12.33 -13.16 -12.22
N ALA A 282 12.60 -13.68 -11.01
CA ALA A 282 11.59 -14.23 -10.13
C ALA A 282 10.53 -13.19 -9.75
N MET A 283 10.92 -11.93 -9.55
CA MET A 283 9.97 -10.82 -9.32
C MET A 283 9.09 -10.55 -10.53
N HIS A 284 9.63 -10.55 -11.75
CA HIS A 284 8.80 -10.44 -12.96
C HIS A 284 7.82 -11.62 -13.06
N GLY A 285 8.28 -12.84 -12.75
CA GLY A 285 7.42 -14.02 -12.67
C GLY A 285 6.30 -13.87 -11.63
N LEU A 286 6.61 -13.32 -10.45
CA LEU A 286 5.61 -13.07 -9.41
C LEU A 286 4.57 -12.01 -9.83
N ILE A 287 5.02 -10.97 -10.52
CA ILE A 287 4.13 -9.94 -11.08
C ILE A 287 3.19 -10.55 -12.14
N LEU A 288 3.72 -11.40 -13.03
CA LEU A 288 2.91 -12.10 -14.02
C LEU A 288 1.93 -13.09 -13.38
N LEU A 289 2.35 -13.80 -12.33
CA LEU A 289 1.47 -14.67 -11.55
C LEU A 289 0.33 -13.87 -10.91
N GLY A 290 0.64 -12.71 -10.34
CA GLY A 290 -0.35 -11.81 -9.76
C GLY A 290 -1.34 -11.29 -10.82
N ALA A 291 -0.84 -10.85 -11.98
CA ALA A 291 -1.67 -10.43 -13.10
C ALA A 291 -2.57 -11.58 -13.61
N ALA A 292 -2.05 -12.80 -13.71
CA ALA A 292 -2.83 -13.97 -14.09
C ALA A 292 -3.90 -14.30 -13.05
N ALA A 293 -3.59 -14.21 -11.75
CA ALA A 293 -4.56 -14.40 -10.68
C ALA A 293 -5.71 -13.37 -10.75
N LEU A 294 -5.42 -12.11 -11.10
CA LEU A 294 -6.47 -11.10 -11.35
C LEU A 294 -7.40 -11.51 -12.48
N GLY A 295 -6.84 -11.82 -13.66
CA GLY A 295 -7.61 -12.09 -14.88
C GLY A 295 -8.34 -13.43 -14.81
N LEU A 296 -7.62 -14.51 -14.54
CA LEU A 296 -8.17 -15.87 -14.47
C LEU A 296 -9.09 -16.04 -13.26
N GLY A 297 -8.78 -15.43 -12.12
CA GLY A 297 -9.66 -15.43 -10.96
C GLY A 297 -10.98 -14.70 -11.24
N THR A 298 -10.92 -13.57 -11.94
CA THR A 298 -12.14 -12.84 -12.37
C THR A 298 -12.92 -13.62 -13.42
N LEU A 299 -12.25 -14.29 -14.36
CA LEU A 299 -12.90 -15.18 -15.32
C LEU A 299 -13.62 -16.33 -14.63
N ALA A 300 -12.93 -17.04 -13.73
CA ALA A 300 -13.50 -18.14 -12.96
C ALA A 300 -14.72 -17.70 -12.15
N PHE A 301 -14.69 -16.50 -11.57
CA PHE A 301 -15.84 -15.91 -10.88
C PHE A 301 -17.02 -15.64 -11.85
N ARG A 302 -16.73 -15.03 -13.01
CA ARG A 302 -17.75 -14.67 -14.00
C ARG A 302 -18.44 -15.89 -14.62
N VAL A 303 -17.75 -17.01 -14.78
CA VAL A 303 -18.34 -18.28 -15.26
C VAL A 303 -18.92 -19.15 -14.14
N GLY A 304 -18.90 -18.67 -12.89
CA GLY A 304 -19.48 -19.36 -11.74
C GLY A 304 -18.65 -20.52 -11.17
N LEU A 305 -17.36 -20.66 -11.55
CA LEU A 305 -16.47 -21.70 -11.03
C LEU A 305 -16.03 -21.43 -9.58
N ILE A 306 -15.92 -20.17 -9.18
CA ILE A 306 -15.57 -19.78 -7.80
C ILE A 306 -16.59 -18.79 -7.24
N GLY A 307 -16.85 -18.88 -5.94
CA GLY A 307 -17.76 -17.98 -5.24
C GLY A 307 -17.16 -16.60 -4.92
N PRO A 308 -17.98 -15.66 -4.41
CA PRO A 308 -17.57 -14.29 -4.08
C PRO A 308 -16.35 -14.19 -3.16
N LEU A 309 -16.32 -14.99 -2.09
CA LEU A 309 -15.22 -14.98 -1.13
C LEU A 309 -13.89 -15.41 -1.77
N ALA A 310 -13.92 -16.51 -2.53
CA ALA A 310 -12.75 -17.00 -3.25
C ALA A 310 -12.26 -15.98 -4.30
N TRP A 311 -13.16 -15.32 -5.02
CA TRP A 311 -12.82 -14.26 -5.97
C TRP A 311 -12.11 -13.08 -5.30
N MET A 312 -12.65 -12.60 -4.18
CA MET A 312 -12.03 -11.51 -3.40
C MET A 312 -10.65 -11.93 -2.87
N ILE A 313 -10.48 -13.17 -2.42
CA ILE A 313 -9.17 -13.69 -1.98
C ILE A 313 -8.18 -13.78 -3.14
N VAL A 314 -8.56 -14.38 -4.28
CA VAL A 314 -7.65 -14.59 -5.42
C VAL A 314 -7.22 -13.27 -6.05
N THR A 315 -8.16 -12.34 -6.25
CA THR A 315 -7.83 -11.01 -6.81
C THR A 315 -7.03 -10.16 -5.82
N GLY A 316 -7.34 -10.24 -4.53
CA GLY A 316 -6.56 -9.59 -3.47
C GLY A 316 -5.13 -10.13 -3.41
N ALA A 317 -4.97 -11.46 -3.35
CA ALA A 317 -3.66 -12.11 -3.33
C ALA A 317 -2.87 -11.77 -4.61
N GLY A 318 -3.51 -11.83 -5.78
CA GLY A 318 -2.88 -11.51 -7.04
C GLY A 318 -2.35 -10.07 -7.10
N VAL A 319 -3.15 -9.09 -6.65
CA VAL A 319 -2.71 -7.69 -6.69
C VAL A 319 -1.56 -7.47 -5.72
N TYR A 320 -1.59 -8.07 -4.53
CA TYR A 320 -0.52 -7.93 -3.55
C TYR A 320 0.76 -8.67 -3.93
N LEU A 321 0.68 -9.85 -4.56
CA LEU A 321 1.85 -10.55 -5.09
C LEU A 321 2.55 -9.72 -6.18
N ALA A 322 1.80 -9.05 -7.04
CA ALA A 322 2.36 -8.18 -8.07
C ALA A 322 2.84 -6.82 -7.52
N TYR A 323 2.14 -6.24 -6.54
CA TYR A 323 2.41 -4.91 -6.00
C TYR A 323 3.60 -4.89 -5.02
N THR A 324 3.69 -5.89 -4.14
CA THR A 324 4.62 -5.86 -2.99
C THR A 324 6.10 -5.82 -3.40
N PRO A 325 6.57 -6.53 -4.45
CA PRO A 325 7.98 -6.48 -4.86
C PRO A 325 8.50 -5.05 -5.12
N PHE A 326 7.65 -4.16 -5.68
CA PHE A 326 8.01 -2.76 -5.96
C PHE A 326 8.36 -1.97 -4.71
N ASN A 327 7.75 -2.30 -3.57
CA ASN A 327 7.95 -1.59 -2.30
C ASN A 327 9.07 -2.18 -1.45
N ALA A 328 9.49 -3.42 -1.73
CA ALA A 328 10.42 -4.15 -0.88
C ALA A 328 11.81 -4.35 -1.48
N MET A 329 11.89 -4.80 -2.74
CA MET A 329 13.13 -5.40 -3.25
C MET A 329 13.40 -5.17 -4.75
N LEU A 330 12.37 -4.87 -5.55
CA LEU A 330 12.52 -4.75 -7.02
C LEU A 330 13.57 -3.72 -7.41
N PHE A 331 13.46 -2.51 -6.87
CA PHE A 331 14.36 -1.41 -7.24
C PHE A 331 15.79 -1.64 -6.72
N ASP A 332 15.95 -2.17 -5.51
CA ASP A 332 17.27 -2.51 -4.95
C ASP A 332 17.96 -3.60 -5.79
N ARG A 333 17.25 -4.69 -6.08
CA ARG A 333 17.80 -5.82 -6.88
C ARG A 333 18.09 -5.42 -8.32
N MET A 334 17.27 -4.56 -8.90
CA MET A 334 17.49 -4.03 -10.23
C MET A 334 18.72 -3.11 -10.28
N ILE A 335 18.89 -2.19 -9.33
CA ILE A 335 20.09 -1.34 -9.25
C ILE A 335 21.34 -2.20 -9.07
N ALA A 336 21.28 -3.20 -8.18
CA ALA A 336 22.36 -4.15 -7.96
C ALA A 336 22.71 -4.94 -9.24
N ALA A 337 21.70 -5.45 -9.97
CA ALA A 337 21.89 -6.17 -11.21
C ALA A 337 22.43 -5.29 -12.36
N LEU A 338 22.13 -3.99 -12.35
CA LEU A 338 22.64 -3.03 -13.33
C LEU A 338 24.08 -2.58 -13.03
N GLY A 339 24.61 -2.86 -11.84
CA GLY A 339 26.00 -2.57 -11.46
C GLY A 339 26.33 -1.09 -11.43
N ARG A 340 25.35 -0.22 -11.18
CA ARG A 340 25.54 1.24 -11.05
C ARG A 340 25.13 1.70 -9.65
N ALA A 341 25.82 2.71 -9.13
CA ALA A 341 25.37 3.40 -7.93
C ALA A 341 24.01 4.07 -8.21
N GLY A 342 22.97 3.62 -7.51
CA GLY A 342 21.61 4.14 -7.63
C GLY A 342 20.91 4.09 -6.29
N ASN A 343 20.01 5.04 -6.04
CA ASN A 343 19.21 5.08 -4.83
C ASN A 343 17.82 4.51 -5.13
N ALA A 344 17.54 3.28 -4.67
CA ALA A 344 16.22 2.66 -4.80
C ALA A 344 15.11 3.52 -4.17
N GLY A 345 15.43 4.30 -3.14
CA GLY A 345 14.50 5.24 -2.51
C GLY A 345 13.97 6.31 -3.47
N PHE A 346 14.76 6.77 -4.45
CA PHE A 346 14.26 7.69 -5.49
C PHE A 346 13.20 7.01 -6.36
N LEU A 347 13.44 5.77 -6.79
CA LEU A 347 12.53 5.03 -7.65
C LEU A 347 11.25 4.62 -6.91
N ILE A 348 11.38 4.18 -5.66
CA ILE A 348 10.24 3.91 -4.77
C ILE A 348 9.40 5.17 -4.61
N TYR A 349 10.03 6.34 -4.40
CA TYR A 349 9.30 7.60 -4.25
C TYR A 349 8.53 7.99 -5.51
N VAL A 350 9.15 7.91 -6.69
CA VAL A 350 8.48 8.19 -7.97
C VAL A 350 7.30 7.24 -8.19
N ALA A 351 7.50 5.95 -7.91
CA ALA A 351 6.46 4.93 -8.01
C ALA A 351 5.30 5.23 -7.05
N ASP A 352 5.56 5.42 -5.74
CA ASP A 352 4.55 5.69 -4.71
C ASP A 352 3.74 6.96 -5.03
N ALA A 353 4.42 8.06 -5.39
CA ALA A 353 3.76 9.32 -5.77
C ALA A 353 2.84 9.14 -6.99
N SER A 354 3.32 8.45 -8.03
CA SER A 354 2.55 8.19 -9.24
C SER A 354 1.40 7.21 -8.99
N GLY A 355 1.58 6.27 -8.04
CA GLY A 355 0.55 5.34 -7.59
C GLY A 355 -0.67 6.07 -7.00
N TYR A 356 -0.46 7.05 -6.11
CA TYR A 356 -1.56 7.87 -5.57
C TYR A 356 -2.29 8.66 -6.65
N VAL A 357 -1.56 9.22 -7.63
CA VAL A 357 -2.18 9.89 -8.78
C VAL A 357 -3.06 8.92 -9.56
N GLY A 358 -2.59 7.69 -9.79
CA GLY A 358 -3.38 6.64 -10.43
C GLY A 358 -4.66 6.30 -9.66
N SER A 359 -4.58 6.13 -8.34
CA SER A 359 -5.74 5.87 -7.49
C SER A 359 -6.78 6.99 -7.55
N VAL A 360 -6.34 8.25 -7.48
CA VAL A 360 -7.24 9.42 -7.60
C VAL A 360 -7.85 9.49 -9.01
N ALA A 361 -7.03 9.30 -10.05
CA ALA A 361 -7.49 9.33 -11.44
C ALA A 361 -8.56 8.26 -11.72
N LEU A 362 -8.37 7.04 -11.19
CA LEU A 362 -9.35 5.96 -11.34
C LEU A 362 -10.69 6.30 -10.67
N LEU A 363 -10.67 6.92 -9.49
CA LEU A 363 -11.89 7.33 -8.79
C LEU A 363 -12.62 8.47 -9.49
N VAL A 364 -11.87 9.46 -9.98
CA VAL A 364 -12.44 10.55 -10.79
C VAL A 364 -13.04 10.00 -12.08
N TRP A 365 -12.33 9.11 -12.76
CA TRP A 365 -12.82 8.43 -13.97
C TRP A 365 -14.13 7.68 -13.68
N ARG A 366 -14.15 6.86 -12.63
CA ARG A 366 -15.33 6.09 -12.26
C ARG A 366 -16.55 7.00 -12.03
N ASN A 367 -16.36 8.12 -11.32
CA ASN A 367 -17.46 9.01 -10.96
C ASN A 367 -17.95 9.88 -12.12
N LEU A 368 -17.05 10.38 -12.96
CA LEU A 368 -17.41 11.32 -14.04
C LEU A 368 -17.70 10.62 -15.37
N ALA A 369 -16.97 9.56 -15.69
CA ALA A 369 -17.06 8.87 -16.99
C ALA A 369 -17.90 7.57 -16.93
N ALA A 370 -18.08 6.98 -15.74
CA ALA A 370 -18.87 5.75 -15.56
C ALA A 370 -19.86 5.81 -14.37
N PRO A 371 -20.62 6.91 -14.16
CA PRO A 371 -21.45 7.11 -12.97
C PRO A 371 -22.56 6.06 -12.79
N HIS A 372 -23.07 5.51 -13.89
CA HIS A 372 -24.16 4.52 -13.88
C HIS A 372 -23.67 3.07 -13.77
N MET A 373 -22.35 2.85 -13.74
CA MET A 373 -21.78 1.52 -13.69
C MET A 373 -21.78 1.00 -12.25
N ASP A 374 -22.37 -0.17 -12.07
CA ASP A 374 -22.32 -0.85 -10.78
C ASP A 374 -20.87 -1.13 -10.34
N TRP A 375 -20.63 -1.05 -9.03
CA TRP A 375 -19.31 -1.22 -8.42
C TRP A 375 -18.68 -2.56 -8.75
N LEU A 376 -19.46 -3.65 -8.76
CA LEU A 376 -18.95 -4.98 -9.07
C LEU A 376 -18.52 -5.06 -10.54
N ARG A 377 -19.36 -4.56 -11.46
CA ARG A 377 -19.04 -4.55 -12.90
C ARG A 377 -17.80 -3.69 -13.19
N PHE A 378 -17.72 -2.50 -12.60
CA PHE A 378 -16.55 -1.64 -12.75
C PHE A 378 -15.28 -2.33 -12.24
N THR A 379 -15.36 -3.01 -11.09
CA THR A 379 -14.23 -3.77 -10.53
C THR A 379 -13.80 -4.91 -11.43
N THR A 380 -14.74 -5.68 -11.99
CA THR A 380 -14.40 -6.79 -12.88
C THR A 380 -13.72 -6.30 -14.16
N ASP A 381 -14.18 -5.18 -14.73
CA ASP A 381 -13.61 -4.62 -15.95
C ASP A 381 -12.21 -4.03 -15.67
N CYS A 382 -12.04 -3.34 -14.54
CA CYS A 382 -10.72 -2.90 -14.08
C CYS A 382 -9.78 -4.07 -13.79
N ALA A 383 -10.26 -5.20 -13.25
CA ALA A 383 -9.45 -6.38 -12.99
C ALA A 383 -8.90 -6.98 -14.29
N TYR A 384 -9.73 -7.09 -15.33
CA TYR A 384 -9.29 -7.56 -16.65
C TYR A 384 -8.32 -6.58 -17.30
N ALA A 385 -8.63 -5.29 -17.28
CA ALA A 385 -7.75 -4.26 -17.85
C ALA A 385 -6.38 -4.23 -17.15
N ALA A 386 -6.37 -4.25 -15.81
CA ALA A 386 -5.15 -4.30 -15.02
C ALA A 386 -4.37 -5.60 -15.26
N SER A 387 -5.04 -6.75 -15.29
CA SER A 387 -4.41 -8.04 -15.59
C SER A 387 -3.67 -8.01 -16.94
N LEU A 388 -4.35 -7.62 -18.01
CA LEU A 388 -3.77 -7.58 -19.35
C LEU A 388 -2.65 -6.55 -19.46
N ALA A 389 -2.90 -5.31 -19.00
CA ALA A 389 -1.94 -4.23 -19.09
C ALA A 389 -0.68 -4.52 -18.27
N VAL A 390 -0.81 -4.98 -17.02
CA VAL A 390 0.33 -5.35 -16.18
C VAL A 390 1.11 -6.50 -16.82
N ALA A 391 0.44 -7.53 -17.33
CA ALA A 391 1.12 -8.64 -18.00
C ALA A 391 1.95 -8.16 -19.21
N VAL A 392 1.36 -7.34 -20.08
CA VAL A 392 2.05 -6.78 -21.26
C VAL A 392 3.22 -5.89 -20.83
N LEU A 393 3.01 -4.96 -19.90
CA LEU A 393 4.05 -4.04 -19.41
C LEU A 393 5.21 -4.80 -18.75
N THR A 394 4.93 -5.82 -17.95
CA THR A 394 5.93 -6.65 -17.29
C THR A 394 6.70 -7.51 -18.30
N CYS A 395 6.03 -8.11 -19.29
CA CYS A 395 6.71 -8.83 -20.37
C CYS A 395 7.63 -7.92 -21.19
N CYS A 396 7.14 -6.72 -21.57
CA CYS A 396 7.95 -5.71 -22.26
C CYS A 396 9.16 -5.28 -21.43
N SER A 397 8.97 -5.02 -20.12
CA SER A 397 10.06 -4.72 -19.20
C SER A 397 11.10 -5.84 -19.16
N ALA A 398 10.65 -7.09 -18.94
CA ALA A 398 11.53 -8.25 -18.87
C ALA A 398 12.35 -8.42 -20.17
N MET A 399 11.72 -8.26 -21.34
CA MET A 399 12.40 -8.33 -22.64
C MET A 399 13.47 -7.25 -22.78
N THR A 400 13.17 -5.99 -22.43
CA THR A 400 14.17 -4.91 -22.49
C THR A 400 15.36 -5.17 -21.57
N PHE A 401 15.11 -5.79 -20.41
CA PHE A 401 16.16 -6.11 -19.44
C PHE A 401 17.07 -7.24 -19.96
N VAL A 402 16.48 -8.32 -20.48
CA VAL A 402 17.23 -9.46 -21.03
C VAL A 402 18.04 -9.05 -22.26
N GLN A 403 17.47 -8.28 -23.18
CA GLN A 403 18.18 -7.80 -24.37
C GLN A 403 19.39 -6.94 -24.02
N ARG A 404 19.26 -6.06 -23.01
CA ARG A 404 20.36 -5.21 -22.56
C ARG A 404 21.43 -5.99 -21.80
N ALA A 405 21.04 -6.98 -20.99
CA ALA A 405 21.98 -7.86 -20.30
C ALA A 405 22.83 -8.67 -21.29
N ARG A 406 22.22 -9.21 -22.36
CA ARG A 406 22.92 -9.94 -23.43
C ARG A 406 23.92 -9.06 -24.18
N ARG A 407 23.52 -7.85 -24.59
CA ARG A 407 24.41 -6.90 -25.27
C ARG A 407 25.65 -6.52 -24.45
N ARG A 408 25.50 -6.45 -23.12
CA ARG A 408 26.62 -6.16 -22.20
C ARG A 408 27.60 -7.32 -22.11
N HIS A 409 27.09 -8.55 -22.13
CA HIS A 409 27.91 -9.76 -22.17
C HIS A 409 28.69 -9.80 -23.48
N GLU A 410 28.03 -9.62 -24.63
CA GLU A 410 28.68 -9.59 -25.95
C GLU A 410 29.76 -8.49 -26.06
N ALA A 411 29.52 -7.29 -25.54
CA ALA A 411 30.48 -6.20 -25.52
C ALA A 411 31.66 -6.37 -24.54
N SER A 412 31.62 -7.39 -23.66
CA SER A 412 32.75 -7.71 -22.76
C SER A 412 33.70 -8.74 -23.37
N TYR A 413 33.33 -9.34 -24.51
CA TYR A 413 34.13 -10.31 -25.28
C TYR A 413 34.57 -9.76 -26.65
N ALA A 414 34.22 -8.51 -26.96
CA ALA A 414 34.71 -7.73 -28.11
C ALA A 414 35.66 -6.64 -27.59
#